data_AF-A0A345BUC4-F1
#
_entry.id   AF-A0A345BUC4-F1
#
_cell.length_a   1.000
_cell.length_b   1.000
_cell.length_c   1.000
_cell.angle_alpha   90.00
_cell.angle_beta   90.00
_cell.angle_gamma   90.00
#
_symmetry.space_group_name_H-M   'P 1'
#
loop_
_entity.id
_entity.type
_entity.pdbx_description
1 polymer ?
#
loop_
_entity_poly.entity_id
_entity_poly.type
_entity_poly.pdbx_seq_one_letter_code
_entity_poly.pdbx_strand_id
1 'polypeptide(L)'
;MKTEGDNGESTPSTPEDGDYEPIGTEQEDFTDSFDSDSQNWDEMVMAMEYATGTTEEDWSDILWLGNDGPGGAEGTILHEDGTEYTVTMEWVDDEGWMPTNVEEN
;
A
#
# COMPACT_ATOMS: atom_id res chain seq x y z
N MET A 1 -9.74 -41.26 4.68
CA MET A 1 -9.06 -40.02 5.08
C MET A 1 -8.75 -39.28 3.79
N LYS A 2 -9.28 -38.05 3.69
CA LYS A 2 -9.28 -37.19 2.51
C LYS A 2 -8.02 -36.34 2.53
N THR A 3 -7.36 -36.19 1.39
CA THR A 3 -6.89 -34.89 0.88
C THR A 3 -6.54 -35.05 -0.59
N GLU A 4 -7.44 -34.53 -1.42
CA GLU A 4 -7.23 -34.24 -2.83
C GLU A 4 -6.17 -33.15 -2.95
N GLY A 5 -5.29 -33.28 -3.94
CA GLY A 5 -4.37 -32.24 -4.33
C GLY A 5 -5.16 -31.09 -4.93
N ASP A 6 -5.07 -29.92 -4.31
CA ASP A 6 -5.49 -28.67 -4.90
C ASP A 6 -4.24 -27.96 -5.42
N ASN A 7 -4.18 -27.87 -6.75
CA ASN A 7 -3.15 -27.19 -7.50
C ASN A 7 -3.65 -25.73 -7.62
N GLY A 8 -3.55 -24.99 -6.51
CA GLY A 8 -3.97 -23.61 -6.41
C GLY A 8 -2.85 -22.69 -6.88
N GLU A 9 -3.07 -22.08 -8.04
CA GLU A 9 -2.37 -20.90 -8.54
C GLU A 9 -2.15 -19.91 -7.38
N SER A 10 -0.89 -19.75 -6.95
CA SER A 10 -0.54 -18.87 -5.84
C SER A 10 -0.55 -17.43 -6.35
N THR A 11 -1.73 -16.85 -6.50
CA THR A 11 -1.88 -15.40 -6.39
C THR A 11 -1.39 -15.02 -4.99
N PRO A 12 -0.42 -14.11 -4.83
CA PRO A 12 -0.06 -13.62 -3.50
C PRO A 12 -1.35 -13.11 -2.85
N SER A 13 -1.75 -13.75 -1.75
CA SER A 13 -2.88 -13.26 -0.96
C SER A 13 -2.40 -12.00 -0.25
N THR A 14 -3.17 -10.92 -0.35
CA THR A 14 -2.96 -9.72 0.47
C THR A 14 -2.83 -10.12 1.94
N PRO A 15 -1.88 -9.54 2.70
CA PRO A 15 -1.79 -9.77 4.14
C PRO A 15 -3.13 -9.47 4.83
N GLU A 16 -3.42 -10.14 5.95
CA GLU A 16 -4.53 -9.72 6.79
C GLU A 16 -4.20 -8.35 7.40
N ASP A 17 -5.23 -7.53 7.61
CA ASP A 17 -5.08 -6.16 8.13
C ASP A 17 -4.33 -6.17 9.47
N GLY A 18 -3.14 -5.55 9.48
CA GLY A 18 -2.24 -5.52 10.64
C GLY A 18 -1.05 -6.50 10.62
N ASP A 19 -0.94 -7.36 9.61
CA ASP A 19 0.22 -8.24 9.36
C ASP A 19 1.12 -7.73 8.21
N TYR A 20 1.02 -6.44 7.86
CA TYR A 20 1.81 -5.84 6.79
C TYR A 20 3.30 -5.74 7.13
N GLU A 21 4.13 -5.95 6.13
CA GLU A 21 5.57 -5.69 6.19
C GLU A 21 5.94 -4.41 5.43
N PRO A 22 7.08 -3.76 5.76
CA PRO A 22 7.61 -2.68 4.94
C PRO A 22 7.88 -3.17 3.51
N ILE A 23 7.52 -2.35 2.52
CA ILE A 23 7.66 -2.73 1.11
C ILE A 23 9.12 -2.69 0.59
N GLY A 24 10.07 -2.28 1.42
CA GLY A 24 11.42 -1.95 1.00
C GLY A 24 11.53 -0.49 0.55
N THR A 25 12.75 0.03 0.55
CA THR A 25 13.04 1.33 -0.06
C THR A 25 14.39 1.30 -0.76
N GLU A 26 14.51 2.07 -1.83
CA GLU A 26 15.79 2.36 -2.48
C GLU A 26 16.28 3.78 -2.18
N GLN A 27 15.59 4.52 -1.29
CA GLN A 27 15.98 5.88 -0.90
C GLN A 27 17.26 5.84 -0.04
N GLU A 28 18.34 6.50 -0.49
CA GLU A 28 19.57 6.62 0.31
C GLU A 28 19.46 7.67 1.44
N ASP A 29 18.62 8.69 1.26
CA ASP A 29 18.32 9.73 2.25
C ASP A 29 16.81 10.01 2.19
N PHE A 30 16.06 9.50 3.17
CA PHE A 30 14.62 9.71 3.24
C PHE A 30 14.25 11.20 3.23
N THR A 31 13.33 11.56 2.36
CA THR A 31 12.74 12.90 2.31
C THR A 31 11.23 12.76 2.20
N ASP A 32 10.49 13.40 3.11
CA ASP A 32 9.02 13.54 3.10
C ASP A 32 8.52 14.40 1.91
N SER A 33 8.85 14.01 0.68
CA SER A 33 8.32 14.62 -0.54
C SER A 33 7.01 13.94 -0.90
N PHE A 34 5.96 14.74 -1.07
CA PHE A 34 4.65 14.30 -1.56
C PHE A 34 4.41 14.82 -2.98
N ASP A 35 5.49 15.08 -3.71
CA ASP A 35 5.41 15.42 -5.13
C ASP A 35 5.18 14.11 -5.91
N SER A 36 4.19 14.11 -6.80
CA SER A 36 3.79 12.92 -7.57
C SER A 36 4.86 12.36 -8.51
N ASP A 37 5.93 13.12 -8.76
CA ASP A 37 7.06 12.71 -9.59
C ASP A 37 8.26 12.23 -8.72
N SER A 38 8.06 12.07 -7.41
CA SER A 38 9.11 11.68 -6.47
C SER A 38 9.13 10.18 -6.21
N GLN A 39 10.33 9.65 -5.93
CA GLN A 39 10.50 8.27 -5.48
C GLN A 39 9.65 7.95 -4.25
N ASN A 40 9.51 8.91 -3.33
CA ASN A 40 8.72 8.74 -2.13
C ASN A 40 7.22 8.55 -2.44
N TRP A 41 6.69 9.26 -3.44
CA TRP A 41 5.33 9.06 -3.91
C TRP A 41 5.15 7.67 -4.54
N ASP A 42 6.07 7.25 -5.40
CA ASP A 42 6.04 5.91 -6.01
C ASP A 42 6.07 4.81 -4.94
N GLU A 43 6.88 4.97 -3.89
CA GLU A 43 6.94 4.02 -2.77
C GLU A 43 5.64 4.03 -1.93
N MET A 44 5.01 5.18 -1.72
CA MET A 44 3.68 5.22 -1.07
C MET A 44 2.59 4.54 -1.91
N VAL A 45 2.62 4.73 -3.23
CA VAL A 45 1.69 4.04 -4.15
C VAL A 45 1.87 2.53 -4.06
N MET A 46 3.11 2.04 -4.13
CA MET A 46 3.40 0.60 -3.97
C MET A 46 2.92 0.05 -2.63
N ALA A 47 3.00 0.86 -1.55
CA ALA A 47 2.49 0.47 -0.24
C ALA A 47 0.96 0.36 -0.24
N MET A 48 0.25 1.28 -0.91
CA MET A 48 -1.21 1.18 -1.10
C MET A 48 -1.59 -0.07 -1.91
N GLU A 49 -0.92 -0.32 -3.03
CA GLU A 49 -1.17 -1.53 -3.85
C GLU A 49 -0.97 -2.82 -3.06
N TYR A 50 0.10 -2.90 -2.28
CA TYR A 50 0.39 -4.03 -1.40
C TYR A 50 -0.68 -4.21 -0.31
N ALA A 51 -1.15 -3.11 0.28
CA ALA A 51 -2.12 -3.15 1.38
C ALA A 51 -3.51 -3.57 0.91
N THR A 52 -3.96 -3.06 -0.25
CA THR A 52 -5.31 -3.34 -0.76
C THR A 52 -5.35 -4.58 -1.65
N GLY A 53 -4.19 -5.05 -2.14
CA GLY A 53 -4.11 -6.16 -3.10
C GLY A 53 -4.58 -5.80 -4.50
N THR A 54 -4.50 -4.52 -4.84
CA THR A 54 -5.01 -3.94 -6.09
C THR A 54 -3.89 -3.18 -6.78
N THR A 55 -4.06 -2.86 -8.06
CA THR A 55 -3.05 -2.10 -8.81
C THR A 55 -3.58 -0.73 -9.22
N GLU A 56 -2.69 0.21 -9.53
CA GLU A 56 -3.09 1.51 -10.10
C GLU A 56 -3.98 1.36 -11.36
N GLU A 57 -3.88 0.25 -12.10
CA GLU A 57 -4.74 -0.04 -13.24
C GLU A 57 -6.21 -0.29 -12.84
N ASP A 58 -6.47 -0.69 -11.59
CA ASP A 58 -7.80 -0.91 -11.04
C ASP A 58 -8.40 0.36 -10.39
N TRP A 59 -7.60 1.44 -10.31
CA TRP A 59 -7.98 2.69 -9.67
C TRP A 59 -8.47 3.71 -10.71
N SER A 60 -9.56 4.39 -10.40
CA SER A 60 -9.99 5.54 -11.19
C SER A 60 -9.23 6.81 -10.84
N ASP A 61 -8.93 7.02 -9.54
CA ASP A 61 -8.26 8.22 -9.04
C ASP A 61 -7.56 7.93 -7.70
N ILE A 62 -6.41 8.58 -7.46
CA ILE A 62 -5.87 8.79 -6.10
C ILE A 62 -6.53 10.07 -5.58
N LEU A 63 -7.47 9.93 -4.64
CA LEU A 63 -8.23 11.05 -4.08
C LEU A 63 -7.37 11.92 -3.16
N TRP A 64 -6.45 11.29 -2.43
CA TRP A 64 -5.52 11.98 -1.55
C TRP A 64 -4.27 11.11 -1.32
N LEU A 65 -3.11 11.74 -1.17
CA LEU A 65 -1.91 11.11 -0.67
C LEU A 65 -1.04 12.16 -0.02
N GLY A 66 -0.68 11.97 1.25
CA GLY A 66 -0.05 13.02 2.03
C GLY A 66 0.41 12.60 3.41
N ASN A 67 1.10 13.53 4.07
CA ASN A 67 1.61 13.36 5.43
C ASN A 67 0.48 13.25 6.46
N ASP A 68 0.51 12.21 7.29
CA ASP A 68 -0.41 11.99 8.42
C ASP A 68 0.24 12.23 9.81
N GLY A 69 1.56 12.41 9.86
CA GLY A 69 2.25 12.69 11.12
C GLY A 69 3.75 12.54 10.96
N PRO A 70 4.54 12.71 12.04
CA PRO A 70 5.98 12.44 11.98
C PRO A 70 6.25 10.99 11.53
N GLY A 71 6.77 10.82 10.30
CA GLY A 71 7.01 9.51 9.70
C GLY A 71 5.74 8.75 9.33
N GLY A 72 4.60 9.45 9.20
CA GLY A 72 3.32 8.85 8.82
C GLY A 72 2.79 9.45 7.53
N ALA A 73 2.21 8.62 6.69
CA ALA A 73 1.46 9.03 5.52
C ALA A 73 0.12 8.31 5.47
N GLU A 74 -0.84 8.89 4.78
CA GLU A 74 -2.10 8.25 4.47
C GLU A 74 -2.43 8.53 2.99
N GLY A 75 -3.07 7.57 2.35
CA GLY A 75 -3.54 7.67 0.98
C GLY A 75 -4.96 7.17 0.84
N THR A 76 -5.76 7.86 0.03
CA THR A 76 -7.13 7.48 -0.30
C THR A 76 -7.22 7.25 -1.80
N ILE A 77 -7.69 6.07 -2.19
CA ILE A 77 -7.86 5.64 -3.58
C ILE A 77 -9.32 5.39 -3.88
N LEU A 78 -9.74 5.67 -5.11
CA LEU A 78 -11.05 5.32 -5.64
C LEU A 78 -10.87 4.25 -6.72
N HIS A 79 -11.53 3.12 -6.56
CA HIS A 79 -11.56 2.05 -7.53
C HIS A 79 -12.50 2.35 -8.71
N GLU A 80 -12.25 1.68 -9.84
CA GLU A 80 -13.14 1.77 -11.01
C GLU A 80 -14.59 1.34 -10.72
N ASP A 81 -14.80 0.45 -9.74
CA ASP A 81 -16.13 0.02 -9.31
C ASP A 81 -16.83 0.98 -8.33
N GLY A 82 -16.13 2.05 -7.93
CA GLY A 82 -16.60 3.08 -7.01
C GLY A 82 -16.31 2.82 -5.54
N THR A 83 -15.61 1.74 -5.20
CA THR A 83 -15.13 1.45 -3.83
C THR A 83 -14.00 2.40 -3.47
N GLU A 84 -14.02 2.98 -2.27
CA GLU A 84 -12.95 3.84 -1.78
C GLU A 84 -12.16 3.11 -0.69
N TYR A 85 -10.84 3.16 -0.77
CA TYR A 85 -9.97 2.64 0.29
C TYR A 85 -9.09 3.75 0.84
N THR A 86 -8.96 3.81 2.16
CA THR A 86 -7.98 4.64 2.87
C THR A 86 -6.92 3.73 3.48
N VAL A 87 -5.66 3.99 3.14
CA VAL A 87 -4.50 3.25 3.64
C VAL A 87 -3.67 4.19 4.50
N THR A 88 -3.47 3.82 5.76
CA THR A 88 -2.50 4.48 6.65
C THR A 88 -1.17 3.73 6.57
N MET A 89 -0.06 4.46 6.57
CA MET A 89 1.28 3.88 6.48
C MET A 89 2.28 4.64 7.35
N GLU A 90 3.28 3.92 7.85
CA GLU A 90 4.38 4.47 8.64
C GLU A 90 5.71 4.20 7.93
N TRP A 91 6.62 5.17 7.98
CA TRP A 91 7.97 5.02 7.48
C TRP A 91 8.82 4.24 8.48
N VAL A 92 9.41 3.14 8.02
CA VAL A 92 10.39 2.36 8.77
C VAL A 92 11.78 2.65 8.18
N ASP A 93 12.68 3.17 9.02
CA ASP A 93 14.02 3.59 8.62
C ASP A 93 14.79 2.44 7.96
N ASP A 94 15.39 2.70 6.79
CA ASP A 94 16.05 1.71 5.91
C ASP A 94 15.17 0.54 5.40
N GLU A 95 13.88 0.47 5.77
CA GLU A 95 12.96 -0.61 5.38
C GLU A 95 11.80 -0.13 4.49
N GLY A 96 11.50 1.18 4.46
CA GLY A 96 10.50 1.79 3.59
C GLY A 96 9.12 1.98 4.22
N TRP A 97 8.12 2.27 3.39
CA TRP A 97 6.73 2.44 3.84
C TRP A 97 6.12 1.10 4.26
N MET A 98 5.51 1.09 5.43
CA MET A 98 4.79 -0.05 5.97
C MET A 98 3.33 0.35 6.16
N PRO A 99 2.37 -0.26 5.45
CA PRO A 99 0.97 -0.08 5.74
C PRO A 99 0.64 -0.51 7.17
N THR A 100 -0.27 0.17 7.82
CA THR A 100 -0.68 -0.13 9.20
C THR A 100 -2.18 -0.40 9.32
N ASN A 101 -2.98 0.10 8.38
CA ASN A 101 -4.42 -0.08 8.36
C ASN A 101 -4.99 0.17 6.95
N VAL A 102 -5.99 -0.61 6.56
CA VAL A 102 -6.83 -0.37 5.38
C VAL A 102 -8.29 -0.22 5.80
N GLU A 103 -8.92 0.88 5.40
CA GLU A 103 -10.36 1.11 5.60
C GLU A 103 -11.06 1.15 4.24
N GLU A 104 -12.10 0.32 4.06
CA GLU A 104 -13.02 0.36 2.90
C GLU A 104 -14.24 1.23 3.25
N ASN A 105 -14.52 2.26 2.43
CA ASN A 105 -15.54 3.30 2.67
C ASN A 105 -16.81 3.14 1.82
#